data_AF-A0A520ZT54-F1
#
_entry.id   AF-A0A520ZT54-F1
#
_cell.length_a   1.000
_cell.length_b   1.000
_cell.length_c   1.000
_cell.angle_alpha   90.00
_cell.angle_beta   90.00
_cell.angle_gamma   90.00
#
_symmetry.space_group_name_H-M   'P 1'
#
loop_
_entity.id
_entity.type
_entity.pdbx_description
1 polymer ?
#
loop_
_entity_poly.entity_id
_entity_poly.type
_entity_poly.pdbx_seq_one_letter_code
_entity_poly.pdbx_strand_id
1 'polypeptide(L)'
;LKIAPDLTDAEIAEIAQVALAAGVDGIVATNTTLSREGLVSRHKGQKGGLSGRPLFVPSTRVLARLYRETGGEMTLIGVGGISSAADAYTKIKAGASAVQLYTAMVYQGISLAARIARGLEEMLVNDGHKALADAVGTGVEDWI
;
A
#
# COMPACT_ATOMS: atom_id res chain seq x y z
N LEU A 1 -6.06 -11.89 4.81
CA LEU A 1 -5.64 -12.31 3.44
C LEU A 1 -4.47 -11.45 2.96
N LYS A 2 -3.53 -11.95 2.13
CA LYS A 2 -2.49 -11.12 1.48
C LYS A 2 -2.47 -11.39 -0.03
N ILE A 3 -2.55 -10.34 -0.84
CA ILE A 3 -2.75 -10.47 -2.30
C ILE A 3 -1.56 -9.95 -3.10
N ALA A 4 -1.44 -10.42 -4.35
CA ALA A 4 -0.45 -9.94 -5.30
C ALA A 4 -0.86 -8.57 -5.89
N PRO A 5 0.10 -7.77 -6.37
CA PRO A 5 -0.18 -6.52 -7.09
C PRO A 5 -0.57 -6.75 -8.55
N ASP A 6 -0.28 -7.94 -9.09
CA ASP A 6 -0.45 -8.28 -10.51
C ASP A 6 -1.86 -8.83 -10.75
N LEU A 7 -2.87 -8.01 -10.50
CA LEU A 7 -4.29 -8.35 -10.62
C LEU A 7 -5.00 -7.34 -11.51
N THR A 8 -5.98 -7.82 -12.26
CA THR A 8 -6.93 -6.97 -12.98
C THR A 8 -7.96 -6.37 -12.03
N ASP A 9 -8.57 -5.27 -12.44
CA ASP A 9 -9.66 -4.61 -11.70
C ASP A 9 -10.82 -5.56 -11.35
N ALA A 10 -11.15 -6.48 -12.25
CA ALA A 10 -12.21 -7.46 -12.04
C ALA A 10 -11.84 -8.48 -10.95
N GLU A 11 -10.60 -8.98 -10.97
CA GLU A 11 -10.09 -9.90 -9.95
C GLU A 11 -10.02 -9.21 -8.57
N ILE A 12 -9.66 -7.93 -8.51
CA ILE A 12 -9.65 -7.16 -7.25
C ILE A 12 -11.07 -7.06 -6.68
N ALA A 13 -12.07 -6.76 -7.53
CA ALA A 13 -13.46 -6.68 -7.11
C ALA A 13 -14.00 -8.03 -6.61
N GLU A 14 -13.69 -9.12 -7.33
CA GLU A 14 -14.08 -10.47 -6.91
C GLU A 14 -13.46 -10.84 -5.56
N ILE A 15 -12.16 -10.58 -5.37
CA ILE A 15 -11.47 -10.83 -4.09
C ILE A 15 -12.12 -10.03 -2.96
N ALA A 16 -12.45 -8.75 -3.19
CA ALA A 16 -13.10 -7.91 -2.18
C ALA A 16 -14.45 -8.49 -1.75
N GLN A 17 -15.29 -8.88 -2.71
CA GLN A 17 -16.60 -9.49 -2.43
C GLN A 17 -16.49 -10.81 -1.67
N VAL A 18 -15.58 -11.69 -2.10
CA VAL A 18 -15.36 -12.98 -1.43
C VAL A 18 -14.82 -12.76 -0.02
N ALA A 19 -13.89 -11.82 0.18
CA ALA A 19 -13.33 -11.53 1.50
C ALA A 19 -14.39 -11.00 2.47
N LEU A 20 -15.29 -10.11 2.01
CA LEU A 20 -16.42 -9.63 2.81
C LEU A 20 -17.39 -10.77 3.14
N ALA A 21 -17.80 -11.56 2.14
CA ALA A 21 -18.73 -12.67 2.34
C ALA A 21 -18.19 -13.76 3.28
N ALA A 22 -16.87 -13.97 3.26
CA ALA A 22 -16.19 -14.92 4.14
C ALA A 22 -15.89 -14.36 5.54
N GLY A 23 -16.16 -13.07 5.81
CA GLY A 23 -15.87 -12.44 7.10
C GLY A 23 -14.36 -12.33 7.39
N VAL A 24 -13.54 -12.06 6.38
CA VAL A 24 -12.10 -11.83 6.57
C VAL A 24 -11.87 -10.51 7.30
N ASP A 25 -11.06 -10.50 8.36
CA ASP A 25 -10.82 -9.29 9.16
C ASP A 25 -10.01 -8.20 8.45
N GLY A 26 -9.19 -8.58 7.46
CA GLY A 26 -8.35 -7.63 6.76
C GLY A 26 -7.55 -8.19 5.58
N ILE A 27 -7.11 -7.28 4.71
CA ILE A 27 -6.33 -7.57 3.51
C ILE A 27 -5.00 -6.81 3.55
N VAL A 28 -3.90 -7.51 3.29
CA VAL A 28 -2.58 -6.92 3.07
C VAL A 28 -2.34 -6.73 1.57
N ALA A 29 -2.23 -5.47 1.15
CA ALA A 29 -2.03 -5.05 -0.22
C ALA A 29 -0.69 -4.30 -0.37
N THR A 30 0.40 -4.92 -0.84
CA THR A 30 0.48 -6.19 -1.59
C THR A 30 1.70 -7.07 -1.24
N ASN A 31 1.75 -8.25 -1.84
CA ASN A 31 2.97 -9.05 -2.01
C ASN A 31 3.87 -8.45 -3.11
N THR A 32 4.95 -9.15 -3.47
CA THR A 32 5.87 -8.77 -4.56
C THR A 32 5.24 -8.86 -5.95
N THR A 33 5.78 -8.12 -6.93
CA THR A 33 5.35 -8.18 -8.35
C THR A 33 6.27 -9.06 -9.19
N LEU A 34 5.72 -9.70 -10.23
CA LEU A 34 6.50 -10.35 -11.27
C LEU A 34 6.98 -9.38 -12.35
N SER A 35 6.38 -8.18 -12.45
CA SER A 35 6.80 -7.15 -13.41
C SER A 35 8.27 -6.78 -13.23
N ARG A 36 8.91 -6.47 -14.36
CA ARG A 36 10.30 -5.99 -14.47
C ARG A 36 10.38 -4.68 -15.24
N GLU A 37 9.24 -4.06 -15.50
CA GLU A 37 9.14 -2.82 -16.24
C GLU A 37 9.93 -1.69 -15.55
N GLY A 38 10.59 -0.86 -16.35
CA GLY A 38 11.37 0.28 -15.85
C GLY A 38 12.67 -0.06 -15.12
N LEU A 39 13.06 -1.34 -14.99
CA LEU A 39 14.30 -1.71 -14.29
C LEU A 39 15.55 -1.50 -15.16
N VAL A 40 16.54 -0.80 -14.58
CA VAL A 40 17.85 -0.52 -15.22
C VAL A 40 19.01 -1.34 -14.66
N SER A 41 18.83 -2.00 -13.51
CA SER A 41 19.88 -2.81 -12.87
C SER A 41 20.29 -3.99 -13.76
N ARG A 42 21.58 -4.36 -13.73
CA ARG A 42 22.09 -5.60 -14.35
C ARG A 42 21.37 -6.86 -13.88
N HIS A 43 20.77 -6.82 -12.68
CA HIS A 43 20.04 -7.95 -12.09
C HIS A 43 18.56 -8.00 -12.50
N LYS A 44 18.09 -7.13 -13.42
CA LYS A 44 16.67 -7.07 -13.83
C LYS A 44 16.10 -8.39 -14.37
N GLY A 45 16.94 -9.28 -14.91
CA GLY A 45 16.54 -10.59 -15.41
C GLY A 45 16.39 -11.69 -14.35
N GLN A 46 16.62 -11.39 -13.06
CA GLN A 46 16.46 -12.38 -11.99
C GLN A 46 15.00 -12.83 -11.85
N LYS A 47 14.79 -14.14 -11.68
CA LYS A 47 13.48 -14.74 -11.43
C LYS A 47 13.00 -14.45 -10.00
N GLY A 48 11.70 -14.60 -9.76
CA GLY A 48 11.06 -14.42 -8.45
C GLY A 48 10.32 -13.09 -8.30
N GLY A 49 9.97 -12.73 -7.06
CA GLY A 49 9.25 -11.49 -6.76
C GLY A 49 10.15 -10.25 -6.69
N LEU A 50 9.71 -9.13 -7.26
CA LEU A 50 10.31 -7.80 -7.10
C LEU A 50 9.57 -7.01 -6.02
N SER A 51 10.33 -6.32 -5.19
CA SER A 51 9.86 -5.45 -4.11
C SER A 51 10.47 -4.05 -4.21
N GLY A 52 10.16 -3.17 -3.25
CA GLY A 52 10.75 -1.85 -3.16
C GLY A 52 10.10 -0.81 -4.07
N ARG A 53 10.84 0.25 -4.40
CA ARG A 53 10.30 1.45 -5.07
C ARG A 53 9.49 1.17 -6.34
N PRO A 54 9.88 0.25 -7.25
CA PRO A 54 9.08 -0.07 -8.44
C PRO A 54 7.67 -0.56 -8.13
N LEU A 55 7.46 -1.15 -6.94
CA LEU A 55 6.18 -1.67 -6.50
C LEU A 55 5.24 -0.57 -5.97
N PHE A 56 5.72 0.65 -5.69
CA PHE A 56 4.94 1.68 -5.01
C PHE A 56 3.62 1.97 -5.75
N VAL A 57 3.70 2.39 -7.00
CA VAL A 57 2.52 2.74 -7.83
C VAL A 57 1.54 1.56 -7.98
N PRO A 58 1.95 0.38 -8.49
CA PRO A 58 1.00 -0.72 -8.69
C PRO A 58 0.34 -1.18 -7.38
N SER A 59 1.11 -1.25 -6.28
CA SER A 59 0.53 -1.61 -4.99
C SER A 59 -0.40 -0.54 -4.41
N THR A 60 -0.24 0.75 -4.76
CA THR A 60 -1.16 1.81 -4.31
C THR A 60 -2.46 1.78 -5.09
N ARG A 61 -2.41 1.50 -6.40
CA ARG A 61 -3.62 1.31 -7.23
C ARG A 61 -4.46 0.14 -6.71
N VAL A 62 -3.84 -1.00 -6.42
CA VAL A 62 -4.55 -2.16 -5.85
C VAL A 62 -5.18 -1.84 -4.51
N LEU A 63 -4.47 -1.12 -3.64
CA LEU A 63 -4.97 -0.69 -2.33
C LEU A 63 -6.19 0.22 -2.46
N ALA A 64 -6.11 1.26 -3.32
CA ALA A 64 -7.22 2.19 -3.57
C ALA A 64 -8.45 1.48 -4.15
N ARG A 65 -8.21 0.56 -5.09
CA ARG A 65 -9.28 -0.23 -5.67
C ARG A 65 -9.97 -1.10 -4.61
N LEU A 66 -9.20 -1.84 -3.80
CA LEU A 66 -9.76 -2.62 -2.69
C LEU A 66 -10.57 -1.76 -1.73
N TYR A 67 -10.07 -0.58 -1.37
CA TYR A 67 -10.79 0.34 -0.48
C TYR A 67 -12.16 0.70 -1.05
N ARG A 68 -12.21 1.03 -2.34
CA ARG A 68 -13.46 1.34 -3.04
C ARG A 68 -14.41 0.14 -3.14
N GLU A 69 -13.91 -1.03 -3.54
CA GLU A 69 -14.73 -2.24 -3.73
C GLU A 69 -15.26 -2.80 -2.40
N THR A 70 -14.58 -2.50 -1.29
CA THR A 70 -15.02 -2.89 0.07
C THR A 70 -15.86 -1.83 0.76
N GLY A 71 -16.12 -0.69 0.13
CA GLY A 71 -16.84 0.43 0.74
C GLY A 71 -16.15 1.03 1.98
N GLY A 72 -14.85 0.79 2.13
CA GLY A 72 -14.08 1.18 3.33
C GLY A 72 -14.35 0.34 4.58
N GLU A 73 -15.13 -0.75 4.49
CA GLU A 73 -15.46 -1.59 5.64
C GLU A 73 -14.34 -2.59 6.01
N MET A 74 -13.51 -2.95 5.04
CA MET A 74 -12.40 -3.89 5.21
C MET A 74 -11.16 -3.18 5.76
N THR A 75 -10.53 -3.74 6.80
CA THR A 75 -9.23 -3.23 7.26
C THR A 75 -8.15 -3.54 6.22
N LEU A 76 -7.50 -2.51 5.69
CA LEU A 76 -6.46 -2.66 4.67
C LEU A 76 -5.08 -2.30 5.23
N ILE A 77 -4.09 -3.15 4.95
CA ILE A 77 -2.70 -2.90 5.29
C ILE A 77 -1.91 -2.64 4.00
N GLY A 78 -1.41 -1.41 3.84
CA GLY A 78 -0.66 -0.95 2.68
C GLY A 78 0.81 -1.37 2.71
N VAL A 79 1.28 -2.02 1.64
CA VAL A 79 2.64 -2.57 1.53
C VAL A 79 3.13 -2.40 0.10
N GLY A 80 4.39 -2.00 -0.05
CA GLY A 80 5.06 -1.91 -1.35
C GLY A 80 5.65 -0.54 -1.62
N GLY A 81 6.97 -0.48 -1.75
CA GLY A 81 7.70 0.72 -2.16
C GLY A 81 7.67 1.92 -1.22
N ILE A 82 7.23 1.74 0.03
CA ILE A 82 7.17 2.79 1.06
C ILE A 82 8.57 3.05 1.60
N SER A 83 9.06 4.28 1.43
CA SER A 83 10.42 4.67 1.79
C SER A 83 10.52 6.00 2.55
N SER A 84 9.39 6.66 2.79
CA SER A 84 9.27 7.96 3.44
C SER A 84 7.92 8.12 4.14
N ALA A 85 7.78 9.17 4.95
CA ALA A 85 6.50 9.53 5.57
C ALA A 85 5.45 9.89 4.51
N ALA A 86 5.87 10.61 3.46
CA ALA A 86 5.01 10.95 2.32
C ALA A 86 4.46 9.69 1.64
N ASP A 87 5.31 8.71 1.35
CA ASP A 87 4.88 7.45 0.74
C ASP A 87 3.87 6.71 1.64
N ALA A 88 4.11 6.68 2.96
CA ALA A 88 3.20 6.06 3.92
C ALA A 88 1.85 6.80 3.96
N TYR A 89 1.89 8.13 3.97
CA TYR A 89 0.71 8.97 3.98
C TYR A 89 -0.12 8.78 2.71
N THR A 90 0.53 8.69 1.54
CA THR A 90 -0.13 8.32 0.28
C THR A 90 -0.87 6.99 0.40
N LYS A 91 -0.27 5.96 1.01
CA LYS A 91 -0.96 4.67 1.23
C LYS A 91 -2.16 4.81 2.15
N ILE A 92 -2.04 5.60 3.22
CA ILE A 92 -3.14 5.86 4.15
C ILE A 92 -4.29 6.56 3.43
N LYS A 93 -4.00 7.63 2.69
CA LYS A 93 -4.98 8.34 1.86
C LYS A 93 -5.61 7.47 0.79
N ALA A 94 -4.86 6.49 0.25
CA ALA A 94 -5.38 5.48 -0.67
C ALA A 94 -6.23 4.39 0.01
N GLY A 95 -6.38 4.40 1.33
CA GLY A 95 -7.30 3.49 2.05
C GLY A 95 -6.63 2.54 3.04
N ALA A 96 -5.32 2.61 3.26
CA ALA A 96 -4.67 1.78 4.28
C ALA A 96 -4.91 2.30 5.70
N SER A 97 -5.28 1.40 6.61
CA SER A 97 -5.33 1.65 8.06
C SER A 97 -3.95 1.54 8.72
N ALA A 98 -3.04 0.79 8.11
CA ALA A 98 -1.65 0.64 8.57
C ALA A 98 -0.71 0.36 7.38
N VAL A 99 0.60 0.52 7.57
CA VAL A 99 1.61 0.24 6.54
C VAL A 99 2.65 -0.77 6.99
N GLN A 100 3.20 -1.56 6.05
CA GLN A 100 4.35 -2.45 6.31
C GLN A 100 5.57 -2.02 5.50
N LEU A 101 6.73 -2.16 6.13
CA LEU A 101 8.03 -1.81 5.56
C LEU A 101 8.88 -3.07 5.42
N TYR A 102 9.64 -3.16 4.32
CA TYR A 102 10.66 -4.20 4.17
C TYR A 102 11.85 -3.64 3.39
N THR A 103 11.73 -3.52 2.06
CA THR A 103 12.86 -3.20 1.18
C THR A 103 13.57 -1.92 1.59
N ALA A 104 12.82 -0.86 1.95
CA ALA A 104 13.42 0.40 2.37
C ALA A 104 14.21 0.29 3.68
N MET A 105 13.87 -0.62 4.60
CA MET A 105 14.65 -0.84 5.82
C MET A 105 16.02 -1.47 5.54
N VAL A 106 16.14 -2.27 4.47
CA VAL A 106 17.42 -2.83 4.01
C VAL A 106 18.38 -1.70 3.61
N TYR A 107 17.86 -0.63 3.00
CA TYR A 107 18.68 0.49 2.52
C TYR A 107 18.85 1.62 3.53
N GLN A 108 17.84 1.86 4.37
CA GLN A 108 17.78 3.04 5.25
C GLN A 108 17.86 2.71 6.74
N GLY A 109 17.95 1.42 7.10
CA GLY A 109 18.01 0.94 8.48
C GLY A 109 16.67 0.93 9.21
N ILE A 110 16.69 0.36 10.42
CA ILE A 110 15.49 0.15 11.24
C ILE A 110 14.85 1.45 11.75
N SER A 111 15.62 2.54 11.81
CA SER A 111 15.15 3.87 12.24
C SER A 111 14.14 4.48 11.27
N LEU A 112 13.98 3.91 10.07
CA LEU A 112 12.99 4.34 9.09
C LEU A 112 11.58 4.37 9.67
N ALA A 113 11.18 3.37 10.46
CA ALA A 113 9.84 3.30 11.04
C ALA A 113 9.56 4.52 11.94
N ALA A 114 10.49 4.86 12.83
CA ALA A 114 10.36 6.03 13.72
C ALA A 114 10.38 7.36 12.95
N ARG A 115 11.15 7.45 11.85
CA ARG A 115 11.12 8.64 10.97
C ARG A 115 9.78 8.79 10.25
N ILE A 116 9.21 7.69 9.77
CA ILE A 116 7.88 7.69 9.13
C ILE A 116 6.80 8.10 10.13
N ALA A 117 6.80 7.53 11.34
CA ALA A 117 5.81 7.86 12.36
C ALA A 117 5.78 9.36 12.70
N ARG A 118 6.96 9.99 12.90
CA ARG A 118 7.05 11.44 13.15
C ARG A 118 6.58 12.28 11.95
N GLY A 119 7.00 11.92 10.74
CA GLY A 119 6.56 12.66 9.55
C GLY A 119 5.05 12.53 9.27
N LEU A 120 4.43 11.41 9.65
CA LEU A 120 2.98 11.24 9.56
C LEU A 120 2.24 12.19 10.51
N GLU A 121 2.73 12.39 11.73
CA GLU A 121 2.15 13.33 12.69
C GLU A 121 2.13 14.76 12.12
N GLU A 122 3.25 15.21 11.54
CA GLU A 122 3.35 16.52 10.90
C GLU A 122 2.37 16.66 9.72
N MET A 123 2.26 15.62 8.88
CA MET A 123 1.37 15.63 7.71
C MET A 123 -0.12 15.65 8.10
N LEU A 124 -0.51 14.89 9.11
CA LEU A 124 -1.88 14.88 9.60
C LEU A 124 -2.29 16.25 10.12
N VAL A 125 -1.43 16.92 10.89
CA VAL A 125 -1.67 18.27 11.40
C VAL A 125 -1.81 19.26 10.24
N ASN A 126 -0.94 19.19 9.23
CA ASN A 126 -0.98 20.07 8.07
C ASN A 126 -2.26 19.93 7.24
N ASP A 127 -2.79 18.71 7.12
CA ASP A 127 -4.05 18.44 6.42
C ASP A 127 -5.30 18.64 7.32
N GLY A 128 -5.10 19.04 8.60
CA GLY A 128 -6.20 19.32 9.54
C GLY A 128 -6.86 18.08 10.15
N HIS A 129 -6.23 16.91 10.04
CA HIS A 129 -6.70 15.66 10.63
C HIS A 129 -6.32 15.57 12.11
N LYS A 130 -7.23 15.05 12.94
CA LYS A 130 -7.00 14.86 14.38
C LYS A 130 -6.52 13.46 14.71
N ALA A 131 -6.82 12.50 13.85
CA ALA A 131 -6.40 11.12 13.94
C ALA A 131 -5.99 10.58 12.56
N LEU A 132 -5.15 9.55 12.56
CA LEU A 132 -4.75 8.83 11.33
C LEU A 132 -5.97 8.32 10.55
N ALA A 133 -6.99 7.86 11.27
CA ALA A 133 -8.23 7.35 10.69
C ALA A 133 -8.96 8.40 9.83
N ASP A 134 -8.85 9.69 10.17
CA ASP A 134 -9.49 10.78 9.42
C ASP A 134 -8.89 10.95 8.02
N ALA A 135 -7.66 10.47 7.81
CA ALA A 135 -6.98 10.53 6.52
C ALA A 135 -7.24 9.30 5.64
N VAL A 136 -7.76 8.20 6.21
CA VAL A 136 -7.94 6.93 5.48
C VAL A 136 -8.93 7.12 4.33
N GLY A 137 -8.52 6.79 3.11
CA GLY A 137 -9.37 6.84 1.93
C GLY A 137 -9.62 8.24 1.35
N THR A 138 -9.12 9.31 1.99
CA THR A 138 -9.33 10.71 1.54
C THR A 138 -8.73 11.04 0.18
N GLY A 139 -7.78 10.23 -0.31
CA GLY A 139 -7.13 10.37 -1.61
C GLY A 139 -7.33 9.15 -2.50
N VAL A 140 -8.41 8.37 -2.31
CA VAL A 140 -8.67 7.16 -3.10
C VAL A 140 -8.79 7.47 -4.61
N GLU A 141 -9.47 8.56 -4.96
CA GLU A 141 -9.73 8.95 -6.36
C GLU A 141 -8.47 9.29 -7.16
N ASP A 142 -7.37 9.63 -6.49
CA ASP A 142 -6.08 9.90 -7.15
C ASP A 142 -5.45 8.63 -7.77
N TRP A 143 -5.98 7.44 -7.44
CA TRP A 143 -5.38 6.13 -7.74
C TRP A 143 -6.29 5.16 -8.47
N ILE A 144 -7.54 5.54 -8.73
CA ILE A 144 -8.51 4.75 -9.51
C ILE A 144 -8.12 4.77 -11.00
#